data_AF-A0A937BIX5-F1
#
_entry.id   AF-A0A937BIX5-F1
#
_cell.length_a   1.000
_cell.length_b   1.000
_cell.length_c   1.000
_cell.angle_alpha   90.00
_cell.angle_beta   90.00
_cell.angle_gamma   90.00
#
_symmetry.space_group_name_H-M   'P 1'
#
loop_
_entity.id
_entity.type
_entity.pdbx_description
1 polymer ?
#
loop_
_entity_poly.entity_id
_entity_poly.type
_entity_poly.pdbx_seq_one_letter_code
_entity_poly.pdbx_strand_id
1 'polypeptide(L)' 'MDTHAAGPWQPVGAAPPDPKQLILIEVKDKRDQRSRYMLVHWVRDRWVFPDRSHLSDTQVPQRWAVVNEG' A
#
# COMPACT_ATOMS: atom_id res chain seq x y z
N MET A 1 -12.80 5.94 14.30
CA MET A 1 -12.55 4.63 13.69
C MET A 1 -11.07 4.56 13.43
N ASP A 2 -10.33 3.94 14.35
CA ASP A 2 -8.88 3.81 14.27
C ASP A 2 -8.56 2.65 13.33
N THR A 3 -8.10 2.97 12.13
CA THR A 3 -7.64 1.99 11.14
C THR A 3 -6.28 1.47 11.60
N HIS A 4 -6.26 0.48 12.50
CA HIS A 4 -5.03 -0.21 12.86
C HIS A 4 -4.57 -1.07 11.68
N ALA A 5 -3.29 -0.97 11.30
CA ALA A 5 -2.69 -1.96 10.41
C ALA A 5 -2.82 -3.33 11.07
N ALA A 6 -3.62 -4.22 10.48
CA ALA A 6 -4.11 -5.41 11.16
C ALA A 6 -3.22 -6.64 10.98
N GLY A 7 -2.16 -6.53 10.17
CA GLY A 7 -1.16 -7.57 9.94
C GLY A 7 0.28 -7.03 10.03
N PRO A 8 1.29 -7.93 10.12
CA PRO A 8 2.69 -7.53 10.10
C PRO A 8 3.06 -6.87 8.77
N TRP A 9 3.93 -5.88 8.83
CA TRP A 9 4.50 -5.26 7.63
C TRP A 9 5.25 -6.29 6.78
N GLN A 10 4.92 -6.34 5.51
CA GLN A 10 5.47 -7.22 4.48
C GLN A 10 6.41 -6.43 3.55
N PRO A 11 7.44 -7.08 2.99
CA PRO A 11 8.34 -6.46 2.02
C PRO A 11 7.63 -6.16 0.70
N VAL A 12 8.18 -5.20 -0.06
CA VAL A 12 7.72 -4.92 -1.43
C VAL A 12 7.92 -6.15 -2.30
N GLY A 13 6.90 -6.51 -3.09
CA GLY A 13 6.94 -7.64 -4.04
C GLY A 13 6.30 -8.93 -3.52
N ALA A 14 6.13 -9.09 -2.20
CA ALA A 14 5.17 -10.05 -1.68
C ALA A 14 3.78 -9.46 -1.94
N ALA A 15 3.00 -9.98 -2.88
CA ALA A 15 1.63 -9.50 -3.11
C ALA A 15 0.65 -10.23 -2.19
N PRO A 16 -0.42 -9.58 -1.71
CA PRO A 16 -1.51 -10.31 -1.07
C PRO A 16 -2.11 -11.34 -2.06
N PRO A 17 -2.56 -12.51 -1.58
CA PRO A 17 -3.10 -13.57 -2.43
C PRO A 17 -4.46 -13.18 -3.06
N ASP A 18 -5.23 -12.29 -2.40
CA ASP A 18 -6.46 -11.74 -2.94
C ASP A 18 -6.24 -10.29 -3.43
N PRO A 19 -6.35 -10.02 -4.74
CA PRO A 19 -6.22 -8.66 -5.29
C PRO A 19 -7.34 -7.71 -4.87
N LYS A 20 -8.45 -8.19 -4.29
CA LYS A 20 -9.54 -7.35 -3.77
C LYS A 20 -9.25 -6.83 -2.35
N GLN A 21 -8.24 -7.36 -1.68
CA GLN A 21 -7.93 -7.00 -0.31
C GLN A 21 -7.30 -5.60 -0.25
N LEU A 22 -7.87 -4.74 0.60
CA LEU A 22 -7.31 -3.42 0.87
C LEU A 22 -6.08 -3.55 1.78
N ILE A 23 -5.01 -2.85 1.43
CA ILE A 23 -3.79 -2.83 2.23
C ILE A 23 -3.35 -1.40 2.51
N LEU A 24 -2.62 -1.23 3.60
CA LEU A 24 -1.86 -0.01 3.92
C LEU A 24 -0.45 -0.15 3.36
N ILE A 25 -0.01 0.80 2.53
CA ILE A 25 1.36 0.86 2.01
C ILE A 25 2.10 2.05 2.60
N GLU A 26 3.36 1.85 2.99
CA GLU A 26 4.30 2.94 3.24
C GLU A 26 5.04 3.27 1.94
N VAL A 27 4.98 4.53 1.54
CA VAL A 27 5.69 5.06 0.37
C VAL A 27 6.65 6.15 0.79
N LYS A 28 7.85 6.14 0.21
CA LYS A 28 8.82 7.23 0.35
C LYS A 28 8.74 8.13 -0.88
N ASP A 29 8.48 9.41 -0.66
CA ASP A 29 8.50 10.38 -1.76
C ASP A 29 9.96 10.73 -2.12
N LYS A 30 10.31 10.64 -3.41
CA LYS A 30 11.66 10.92 -3.89
C LYS A 30 12.04 12.40 -3.71
N ARG A 31 11.07 13.32 -3.70
CA ARG A 31 11.31 14.77 -3.67
C ARG A 31 11.70 15.26 -2.29
N ASP A 32 10.94 14.88 -1.27
CA ASP A 32 11.12 15.36 0.11
C ASP A 32 11.64 14.29 1.06
N GLN A 33 11.85 13.05 0.57
CA GLN A 33 12.30 11.88 1.34
C GLN A 33 11.37 11.49 2.49
N ARG A 34 10.15 12.04 2.56
CA ARG A 34 9.18 11.74 3.61
C ARG A 34 8.42 10.45 3.32
N SER A 35 8.20 9.67 4.37
CA SER A 35 7.29 8.54 4.34
C SER A 35 5.85 9.02 4.45
N ARG A 36 4.97 8.44 3.64
CA ARG A 36 3.51 8.61 3.69
C ARG A 36 2.86 7.23 3.70
N TYR A 37 1.72 7.13 4.35
CA TYR A 37 0.93 5.90 4.42
C TYR A 37 -0.33 6.07 3.57
N MET A 38 -0.63 5.08 2.73
CA MET A 38 -1.72 5.15 1.76
C MET A 38 -2.47 3.82 1.70
N LEU A 39 -3.77 3.87 1.38
CA LEU A 39 -4.59 2.67 1.15
C LEU A 39 -4.59 2.32 -0.33
N VAL A 40 -4.26 1.07 -0.66
CA VAL A 40 -4.14 0.56 -2.04
C VAL A 40 -4.55 -0.91 -2.14
N HIS A 41 -4.64 -1.40 -3.38
CA HIS A 41 -4.75 -2.82 -3.75
C HIS A 41 -3.65 -3.19 -4.76
N TRP A 42 -3.21 -4.46 -4.79
CA TRP A 42 -2.26 -4.96 -5.78
C TRP A 42 -3.01 -5.64 -6.93
N VAL A 43 -2.94 -5.08 -8.13
CA VAL A 43 -3.64 -5.62 -9.31
C VAL A 43 -2.66 -5.75 -10.45
N ARG A 44 -2.48 -6.95 -11.01
CA ARG A 44 -1.63 -7.19 -12.21
C ARG A 44 -0.27 -6.48 -12.12
N ASP A 45 0.44 -6.73 -11.02
CA ASP A 45 1.81 -6.24 -10.79
C ASP A 45 1.95 -4.72 -10.56
N ARG A 46 0.89 -4.06 -10.05
CA ARG A 46 0.94 -2.64 -9.70
C ARG A 46 0.06 -2.31 -8.49
N TRP A 47 0.46 -1.27 -7.77
CA TRP A 47 -0.33 -0.66 -6.69
C TRP A 47 -1.35 0.31 -7.27
N VAL A 48 -2.61 0.13 -6.89
CA VAL A 48 -3.73 0.93 -7.38
C VAL A 48 -4.52 1.45 -6.18
N PHE A 49 -4.95 2.70 -6.25
CA PHE A 49 -5.77 3.35 -5.25
C PHE A 49 -7.26 2.98 -5.41
N PRO A 50 -8.10 3.20 -4.39
CA PRO A 50 -9.55 2.96 -4.49
C PRO A 50 -10.23 3.73 -5.63
N ASP A 51 -9.73 4.91 -5.97
CA ASP A 51 -10.21 5.75 -7.08
C ASP A 51 -9.68 5.32 -8.46
N ARG A 52 -8.97 4.18 -8.54
CA ARG A 52 -8.32 3.61 -9.73
C ARG A 52 -7.10 4.37 -10.24
N SER A 53 -6.67 5.43 -9.56
CA SER A 53 -5.34 6.00 -9.81
C SER A 53 -4.25 5.02 -9.35
N HIS A 54 -2.99 5.28 -9.72
CA HIS A 54 -1.84 4.43 -9.34
C HIS A 54 -0.75 5.27 -8.70
N LEU A 55 0.18 4.61 -8.00
CA LEU A 55 1.33 5.30 -7.43
C LEU A 55 2.11 6.04 -8.52
N SER A 56 2.48 7.27 -8.22
CA SER A 56 3.34 8.09 -9.08
C SER A 56 4.75 7.50 -9.13
N ASP A 57 5.47 7.69 -10.24
CA ASP A 57 6.88 7.33 -10.38
C ASP A 57 7.79 8.06 -9.38
N THR A 58 7.31 9.13 -8.75
CA THR A 58 8.00 9.86 -7.68
C THR A 58 7.88 9.19 -6.31
N GLN A 59 7.07 8.14 -6.18
CA GLN A 59 6.80 7.45 -4.92
C GLN A 59 7.39 6.04 -4.99
N VAL A 60 8.15 5.68 -3.96
CA VAL A 60 8.79 4.35 -3.87
C VAL A 60 8.13 3.57 -2.74
N PRO A 61 7.36 2.49 -3.05
CA PRO A 61 6.91 1.53 -2.06
C PRO A 61 8.06 1.05 -1.16
N GLN A 62 7.84 1.00 0.14
CA GLN A 62 8.82 0.49 1.10
C GLN A 62 8.37 -0.82 1.75
N ARG A 63 7.09 -0.90 2.12
CA ARG A 63 6.46 -2.06 2.76
C ARG A 63 4.94 -1.89 2.78
N TRP A 64 4.21 -2.96 3.02
CA TRP A 64 2.75 -2.93 3.11
C TRP A 64 2.20 -3.82 4.21
N ALA A 65 0.95 -3.61 4.63
CA ALA A 65 0.27 -4.44 5.63
C ALA A 65 -1.21 -4.57 5.28
N VAL A 66 -1.79 -5.74 5.52
CA VAL A 66 -3.24 -5.97 5.35
C VAL A 66 -4.04 -5.06 6.29
N VAL A 67 -5.14 -4.52 5.78
CA VAL A 67 -6.20 -3.92 6.61
C VAL A 67 -7.27 -4.98 6.82
N ASN A 68 -7.58 -5.31 8.08
CA ASN A 68 -8.75 -6.12 8.39
C ASN A 68 -9.93 -5.18 8.56
N GLU A 69 -11.02 -5.44 7.84
CA GLU A 69 -12.32 -4.91 8.23
C GLU A 69 -12.71 -5.62 9.53
N GLY A 70 -12.84 -4.85 10.62
CA GLY A 70 -13.40 -5.33 11.87
C GLY A 70 -14.92 -5.35 11.83
#